data_AF-A0A6P6K890-F1
#
_entry.id   AF-A0A6P6K890-F1
#
_cell.length_a   1.000
_cell.length_b   1.000
_cell.length_c   1.000
_cell.angle_alpha   90.00
_cell.angle_beta   90.00
_cell.angle_gamma   90.00
#
_symmetry.space_group_name_H-M   'P 1'
#
loop_
_entity.id
_entity.type
_entity.pdbx_description
1 polymer ?
#
loop_
_entity_poly.entity_id
_entity_poly.type
_entity_poly.pdbx_seq_one_letter_code
_entity_poly.pdbx_strand_id
1 'polypeptide(L)'
;MSNLYRRINVGSRFQAEIPPVRDTLYMLYEEHPAQLVWTPWKDLSTNTETQQRVKELLDMCCSSLLPGGGTNLEFALHCLHEVQGNIMAALDLILIRGDFRTTWHPLNDYHYTGSDHWTVQEMKVFKKALVEHDKDFQQIHNVMQTKSIAQCVEYYYNMKKLKKFKQCVRASNKKDEGGEISAFKFSEEHKP
;
A
#
# COMPACT_ATOMS: atom_id res chain seq x y z
N MET A 1 44.21 -13.01 -21.19
CA MET A 1 42.91 -12.50 -20.70
C MET A 1 41.98 -12.36 -21.90
N SER A 2 40.98 -13.23 -22.04
CA SER A 2 40.04 -13.21 -23.16
C SER A 2 39.02 -12.09 -22.98
N ASN A 3 39.00 -11.17 -23.92
CA ASN A 3 38.10 -10.01 -23.96
C ASN A 3 36.63 -10.47 -24.04
N LEU A 4 35.86 -10.29 -22.96
CA LEU A 4 34.45 -10.67 -22.89
C LEU A 4 33.58 -9.56 -23.50
N TYR A 5 33.45 -9.53 -24.82
CA TYR A 5 32.49 -8.64 -25.47
C TYR A 5 31.08 -9.21 -25.35
N ARG A 6 30.17 -8.47 -24.72
CA ARG A 6 28.74 -8.83 -24.68
C ARG A 6 28.18 -8.84 -26.11
N ARG A 7 27.50 -9.92 -26.49
CA ARG A 7 26.83 -10.08 -27.78
C ARG A 7 25.38 -10.53 -27.56
N ILE A 8 24.50 -10.17 -28.48
CA ILE A 8 23.11 -10.64 -28.48
C ILE A 8 23.12 -12.11 -28.93
N ASN A 9 22.52 -12.98 -28.12
CA ASN A 9 22.37 -14.39 -28.47
C ASN A 9 21.17 -14.57 -29.40
N VAL A 10 21.37 -15.30 -30.50
CA VAL A 10 20.33 -15.59 -31.50
C VAL A 10 20.20 -17.11 -31.64
N GLY A 11 18.98 -17.63 -31.51
CA GLY A 11 18.59 -19.03 -31.68
C GLY A 11 17.27 -19.34 -30.96
N SER A 12 16.67 -20.50 -31.23
CA SER A 12 15.39 -20.91 -30.61
C SER A 12 15.39 -20.93 -29.07
N ARG A 13 16.57 -21.01 -28.44
CA ARG A 13 16.74 -20.92 -26.97
C ARG A 13 16.67 -19.49 -26.42
N PHE A 14 16.67 -18.48 -27.28
CA PHE A 14 16.75 -17.06 -26.92
C PHE A 14 15.61 -16.23 -27.50
N GLN A 15 15.04 -16.61 -28.64
CA GLN A 15 13.88 -15.96 -29.23
C GLN A 15 12.57 -16.51 -28.65
N ALA A 16 11.57 -15.63 -28.51
CA ALA A 16 10.20 -16.03 -28.22
C ALA A 16 9.59 -16.79 -29.40
N GLU A 17 8.78 -17.79 -29.11
CA GLU A 17 7.88 -18.40 -30.09
C GLU A 17 6.73 -17.44 -30.35
N ILE A 18 6.54 -17.01 -31.60
CA ILE A 18 5.46 -16.11 -31.99
C ILE A 18 4.24 -16.97 -32.31
N PRO A 19 3.15 -16.89 -31.52
CA PRO A 19 1.94 -17.65 -31.81
C PRO A 19 1.34 -17.21 -33.16
N PRO A 20 0.66 -18.12 -33.88
CA PRO A 20 -0.09 -17.75 -35.07
C PRO A 20 -1.22 -16.78 -34.69
N VAL A 21 -1.61 -15.93 -35.64
CA VAL A 21 -2.72 -14.98 -35.46
C VAL A 21 -4.01 -15.78 -35.17
N ARG A 22 -4.62 -15.53 -34.01
CA ARG A 22 -5.89 -16.14 -33.61
C ARG A 22 -7.06 -15.33 -34.17
N ASP A 23 -8.16 -16.01 -34.47
CA ASP A 23 -9.41 -15.34 -34.83
C ASP A 23 -9.93 -14.52 -33.63
N THR A 24 -10.38 -13.30 -33.90
CA THR A 24 -10.93 -12.36 -32.93
C THR A 24 -12.07 -12.97 -32.13
N LEU A 25 -12.78 -13.96 -32.68
CA LEU A 25 -13.87 -14.65 -31.97
C LEU A 25 -13.39 -15.43 -30.74
N TYR A 26 -12.16 -15.95 -30.73
CA TYR A 26 -11.61 -16.63 -29.54
C TYR A 26 -11.37 -15.68 -28.37
N MET A 27 -11.09 -14.40 -28.64
CA MET A 27 -10.92 -13.38 -27.61
C MET A 27 -12.21 -13.11 -26.82
N LEU A 28 -13.38 -13.41 -27.38
CA LEU A 28 -14.67 -13.22 -26.71
C LEU A 28 -14.92 -14.24 -25.60
N TYR A 29 -14.22 -15.38 -25.63
CA TYR A 29 -14.36 -16.47 -24.66
C TYR A 29 -13.17 -16.57 -23.71
N GLU A 30 -12.10 -15.80 -23.94
CA GLU A 30 -11.00 -15.71 -22.99
C GLU A 30 -11.40 -14.81 -21.82
N GLU A 31 -11.61 -15.42 -20.65
CA GLU A 31 -11.70 -14.66 -19.41
C GLU A 31 -10.35 -13.98 -19.15
N HIS A 32 -10.38 -12.66 -19.07
CA HIS A 32 -9.19 -11.88 -18.81
C HIS A 32 -8.77 -12.03 -17.34
N PRO A 33 -7.50 -12.34 -17.02
CA PRO A 33 -7.07 -12.60 -15.64
C PRO A 33 -7.09 -11.34 -14.75
N ALA A 34 -7.15 -10.15 -15.34
CA ALA A 34 -7.21 -8.91 -14.57
C ALA A 34 -8.62 -8.66 -14.01
N GLN A 35 -8.65 -8.16 -12.79
CA GLN A 35 -9.87 -7.76 -12.08
C GLN A 35 -10.09 -6.26 -12.22
N LEU A 36 -11.35 -5.87 -12.43
CA LEU A 36 -11.74 -4.48 -12.53
C LEU A 36 -11.84 -3.87 -11.13
N VAL A 37 -10.97 -2.91 -10.82
CA VAL A 37 -10.94 -2.22 -9.52
C VAL A 37 -11.57 -0.83 -9.56
N TRP A 38 -11.68 -0.23 -10.75
CA TRP A 38 -12.21 1.12 -10.93
C TRP A 38 -12.66 1.37 -12.37
N THR A 39 -13.81 2.01 -12.52
CA THR A 39 -14.23 2.67 -13.76
C THR A 39 -14.95 3.97 -13.45
N PRO A 40 -14.71 5.04 -14.23
CA PRO A 40 -15.55 6.24 -14.16
C PRO A 40 -17.02 5.88 -14.42
N TRP A 41 -17.93 6.38 -13.60
CA TRP A 41 -19.36 6.31 -13.89
C TRP A 41 -19.78 7.48 -14.79
N LYS A 42 -20.94 7.33 -15.44
CA LYS A 42 -21.33 8.11 -16.63
C LYS A 42 -21.25 9.62 -16.44
N ASP A 43 -21.84 10.15 -15.37
CA ASP A 43 -21.91 11.58 -15.13
C ASP A 43 -20.72 12.14 -14.33
N LEU A 44 -19.77 11.30 -13.89
CA LEU A 44 -18.62 11.74 -13.10
C LEU A 44 -17.81 12.84 -13.80
N SER A 45 -17.60 12.73 -15.11
CA SER A 45 -16.80 13.72 -15.86
C SER A 45 -17.56 15.03 -16.10
N THR A 46 -18.89 15.00 -16.05
CA THR A 46 -19.75 16.15 -16.39
C THR A 46 -20.32 16.86 -15.17
N ASN A 47 -20.50 16.14 -14.05
CA ASN A 47 -21.19 16.63 -12.87
C ASN A 47 -20.19 17.17 -11.83
N THR A 48 -20.04 18.50 -11.78
CA THR A 48 -19.14 19.18 -10.85
C THR A 48 -19.47 18.90 -9.37
N GLU A 49 -20.75 18.76 -9.02
CA GLU A 49 -21.17 18.46 -7.64
C GLU A 49 -20.70 17.07 -7.22
N THR A 50 -20.88 16.08 -8.10
CA THR A 50 -20.40 14.72 -7.87
C THR A 50 -18.88 14.67 -7.77
N GLN A 51 -18.15 15.37 -8.65
CA GLN A 51 -16.69 15.47 -8.56
C GLN A 51 -16.22 16.05 -7.23
N GLN A 52 -16.91 17.09 -6.75
CA GLN A 52 -16.60 17.72 -5.48
C GLN A 52 -16.84 16.76 -4.30
N ARG A 53 -17.96 16.03 -4.29
CA ARG A 53 -18.24 15.01 -3.26
C ARG A 53 -17.23 13.86 -3.24
N VAL A 54 -16.81 13.39 -4.41
CA VAL A 54 -15.76 12.36 -4.52
C VAL A 54 -14.44 12.89 -3.97
N LYS A 55 -14.09 14.13 -4.29
CA LYS A 55 -12.88 14.76 -3.75
C LYS A 55 -12.93 14.86 -2.22
N GLU A 56 -14.06 15.27 -1.65
CA GLU A 56 -14.27 15.34 -0.21
C GLU A 56 -14.16 13.96 0.45
N LEU A 57 -14.73 12.92 -0.16
CA LEU A 57 -14.58 11.54 0.30
C LEU A 57 -13.10 11.12 0.34
N LEU A 58 -12.34 11.38 -0.73
CA LEU A 58 -10.93 11.01 -0.82
C LEU A 58 -10.05 11.80 0.15
N ASP A 59 -10.33 13.08 0.36
CA ASP A 59 -9.64 13.93 1.33
C ASP A 59 -9.90 13.46 2.77
N MET A 60 -11.15 13.08 3.06
CA MET A 60 -11.50 12.43 4.32
C MET A 60 -10.73 11.12 4.52
N CYS A 61 -10.62 10.27 3.48
CA CYS A 61 -9.84 9.03 3.56
C CYS A 61 -8.33 9.27 3.75
N CYS A 62 -7.86 10.49 3.42
CA CYS A 62 -6.49 10.93 3.68
C CYS A 62 -6.29 11.47 5.10
N SER A 63 -7.36 11.75 5.83
CA SER A 63 -7.32 12.21 7.20
C SER A 63 -7.06 11.06 8.17
N SER A 64 -6.86 11.37 9.45
CA SER A 64 -6.61 10.38 10.52
C SER A 64 -7.83 9.52 10.89
N LEU A 65 -8.90 9.55 10.09
CA LEU A 65 -10.10 8.74 10.31
C LEU A 65 -9.87 7.26 10.01
N LEU A 66 -9.00 6.96 9.04
CA LEU A 66 -8.68 5.59 8.63
C LEU A 66 -7.25 5.20 9.06
N PRO A 67 -7.04 3.95 9.47
CA PRO A 67 -5.68 3.43 9.64
C PRO A 67 -4.90 3.58 8.33
N GLY A 68 -3.66 4.07 8.43
CA GLY A 68 -2.81 4.34 7.27
C GLY A 68 -2.84 5.79 6.73
N GLY A 69 -3.87 6.59 7.03
CA GLY A 69 -3.88 8.04 6.77
C GLY A 69 -3.50 8.43 5.33
N GLY A 70 -4.35 8.10 4.35
CA GLY A 70 -4.13 8.45 2.94
C GLY A 70 -3.22 7.51 2.16
N THR A 71 -2.71 6.44 2.77
CA THR A 71 -2.01 5.38 2.04
C THR A 71 -2.94 4.47 1.23
N ASN A 72 -4.27 4.56 1.44
CA ASN A 72 -5.24 3.57 0.92
C ASN A 72 -6.33 4.21 0.05
N LEU A 73 -5.99 5.26 -0.72
CA LEU A 73 -6.93 5.89 -1.66
C LEU A 73 -7.53 4.90 -2.67
N GLU A 74 -6.75 3.90 -3.05
CA GLU A 74 -7.21 2.83 -3.92
C GLU A 74 -8.37 2.03 -3.31
N PHE A 75 -8.32 1.74 -2.01
CA PHE A 75 -9.42 1.07 -1.32
C PHE A 75 -10.69 1.93 -1.35
N ALA A 76 -10.55 3.24 -1.11
CA ALA A 76 -11.68 4.17 -1.17
C ALA A 76 -12.30 4.25 -2.57
N LEU A 77 -11.47 4.33 -3.62
CA LEU A 77 -11.92 4.33 -5.01
C LEU A 77 -12.62 3.01 -5.37
N HIS A 78 -12.06 1.88 -4.94
CA HIS A 78 -12.69 0.59 -5.16
C HIS A 78 -14.05 0.52 -4.48
N CYS A 79 -14.17 0.84 -3.18
CA CYS A 79 -15.46 0.86 -2.49
C CYS A 79 -16.48 1.72 -3.22
N LEU A 80 -16.05 2.87 -3.74
CA LEU A 80 -16.89 3.77 -4.52
C LEU A 80 -17.33 3.16 -5.87
N HIS A 81 -16.47 2.41 -6.53
CA HIS A 81 -16.81 1.66 -7.74
C HIS A 81 -17.82 0.54 -7.44
N GLU A 82 -17.61 -0.21 -6.35
CA GLU A 82 -18.48 -1.33 -5.92
C GLU A 82 -19.92 -0.87 -5.68
N VAL A 83 -20.10 0.33 -5.13
CA VAL A 83 -21.41 0.94 -4.87
C VAL A 83 -21.87 1.92 -5.95
N GLN A 84 -21.24 1.88 -7.14
CA GLN A 84 -21.62 2.65 -8.33
C GLN A 84 -21.69 4.17 -8.09
N GLY A 85 -20.77 4.72 -7.30
CA GLY A 85 -20.69 6.16 -7.05
C GLY A 85 -21.55 6.66 -5.87
N ASN A 86 -22.25 5.78 -5.15
CA ASN A 86 -22.99 6.16 -3.94
C ASN A 86 -22.02 6.45 -2.77
N ILE A 87 -21.83 7.74 -2.46
CA ILE A 87 -20.90 8.20 -1.43
C ILE A 87 -21.20 7.62 -0.05
N MET A 88 -22.47 7.58 0.36
CA MET A 88 -22.83 7.09 1.71
C MET A 88 -22.61 5.59 1.83
N ALA A 89 -22.99 4.82 0.82
CA ALA A 89 -22.71 3.39 0.80
C ALA A 89 -21.19 3.10 0.78
N ALA A 90 -20.41 3.94 0.09
CA ALA A 90 -18.95 3.82 0.10
C ALA A 90 -18.37 4.08 1.51
N LEU A 91 -18.90 5.07 2.22
CA LEU A 91 -18.52 5.35 3.61
C LEU A 91 -18.82 4.17 4.54
N ASP A 92 -19.98 3.53 4.38
CA ASP A 92 -20.34 2.35 5.17
C ASP A 92 -19.36 1.20 4.92
N LEU A 93 -18.99 0.94 3.66
CA LEU A 93 -17.96 -0.06 3.34
C LEU A 93 -16.61 0.29 3.96
N ILE A 94 -16.19 1.54 3.84
CA ILE A 94 -14.87 1.99 4.30
C ILE A 94 -14.76 1.97 5.84
N LEU A 95 -15.78 2.43 6.55
CA LEU A 95 -15.73 2.64 8.01
C LEU A 95 -16.18 1.43 8.82
N ILE A 96 -17.18 0.69 8.33
CA ILE A 96 -17.81 -0.40 9.11
C ILE A 96 -17.24 -1.75 8.69
N ARG A 97 -17.15 -2.00 7.37
CA ARG A 97 -16.72 -3.30 6.86
C ARG A 97 -15.19 -3.40 6.75
N GLY A 98 -14.52 -2.29 6.45
CA GLY A 98 -13.08 -2.28 6.17
C GLY A 98 -12.73 -3.08 4.92
N ASP A 99 -11.47 -3.50 4.81
CA ASP A 99 -10.94 -4.29 3.69
C ASP A 99 -11.40 -5.76 3.68
N PHE A 100 -12.27 -6.15 4.62
CA PHE A 100 -12.80 -7.52 4.67
C PHE A 100 -13.63 -7.85 3.43
N ARG A 101 -13.17 -8.89 2.72
CA ARG A 101 -13.86 -9.48 1.58
C ARG A 101 -14.21 -10.94 1.86
N THR A 102 -15.27 -11.40 1.20
CA THR A 102 -15.69 -12.79 1.30
C THR A 102 -14.78 -13.66 0.45
N THR A 103 -14.69 -14.94 0.76
CA THR A 103 -13.85 -15.91 0.01
C THR A 103 -14.16 -16.02 -1.47
N TRP A 104 -15.37 -15.60 -1.89
CA TRP A 104 -15.83 -15.62 -3.28
C TRP A 104 -15.56 -14.32 -4.03
N HIS A 105 -15.06 -13.29 -3.35
CA HIS A 105 -14.77 -12.02 -3.99
C HIS A 105 -13.50 -12.16 -4.86
N PRO A 106 -13.49 -11.65 -6.11
CA PRO A 106 -12.32 -11.77 -7.01
C PRO A 106 -11.03 -11.11 -6.51
N LEU A 107 -11.14 -10.31 -5.47
CA LEU A 107 -10.06 -9.53 -4.84
C LEU A 107 -9.93 -9.86 -3.35
N ASN A 108 -10.35 -11.05 -2.94
CA ASN A 108 -10.29 -11.49 -1.55
C ASN A 108 -8.85 -11.58 -1.00
N ASP A 109 -7.87 -11.81 -1.87
CA ASP A 109 -6.44 -11.84 -1.57
C ASP A 109 -5.73 -10.53 -1.95
N TYR A 110 -6.48 -9.48 -2.32
CA TYR A 110 -5.90 -8.21 -2.72
C TYR A 110 -5.39 -7.43 -1.51
N HIS A 111 -4.11 -7.10 -1.54
CA HIS A 111 -3.45 -6.31 -0.50
C HIS A 111 -3.51 -4.82 -0.83
N TYR A 112 -4.38 -4.08 -0.14
CA TYR A 112 -4.34 -2.61 -0.16
C TYR A 112 -3.21 -2.12 0.73
N THR A 113 -2.52 -1.05 0.33
CA THR A 113 -1.25 -0.62 0.94
C THR A 113 -1.26 -0.47 2.47
N GLY A 114 -1.42 0.66 3.12
CA GLY A 114 -1.45 0.71 4.60
C GLY A 114 -2.67 0.05 5.30
N SER A 115 -3.13 -1.13 4.88
CA SER A 115 -4.13 -1.97 5.55
C SER A 115 -3.57 -2.68 6.79
N ASP A 116 -2.26 -2.92 6.82
CA ASP A 116 -1.60 -3.60 7.93
C ASP A 116 -1.72 -2.81 9.24
N HIS A 117 -2.19 -3.49 10.28
CA HIS A 117 -2.19 -2.93 11.63
C HIS A 117 -0.83 -3.07 12.30
N TRP A 118 -0.26 -1.93 12.72
CA TRP A 118 1.02 -1.86 13.45
C TRP A 118 0.81 -1.27 14.85
N THR A 119 1.08 -2.09 15.87
CA THR A 119 1.05 -1.62 17.27
C THR A 119 2.27 -0.78 17.60
N VAL A 120 2.18 0.06 18.64
CA VAL A 120 3.32 0.87 19.12
C VAL A 120 4.51 0.00 19.51
N GLN A 121 4.25 -1.18 20.07
CA GLN A 121 5.25 -2.18 20.45
C GLN A 121 5.96 -2.74 19.21
N GLU A 122 5.20 -3.19 18.20
CA GLU A 122 5.76 -3.68 16.93
C GLU A 122 6.60 -2.62 16.23
N MET A 123 6.13 -1.37 16.19
CA MET A 123 6.88 -0.25 15.62
C MET A 123 8.21 -0.01 16.34
N LYS A 124 8.26 -0.17 17.68
CA LYS A 124 9.49 -0.05 18.47
C LYS A 124 10.45 -1.19 18.20
N VAL A 125 9.96 -2.42 18.16
CA VAL A 125 10.75 -3.62 17.84
C VAL A 125 11.33 -3.50 16.43
N PHE A 126 10.52 -3.12 15.45
CA PHE A 126 10.95 -2.90 14.08
C PHE A 126 12.08 -1.87 13.99
N LYS A 127 11.94 -0.73 14.66
CA LYS A 127 12.98 0.31 14.69
C LYS A 127 14.29 -0.18 15.30
N LYS A 128 14.22 -0.95 16.38
CA LYS A 128 15.42 -1.54 17.00
C LYS A 128 16.09 -2.54 16.06
N ALA A 129 15.31 -3.46 15.48
CA ALA A 129 15.81 -4.46 14.55
C ALA A 129 16.41 -3.83 13.27
N LEU A 130 15.81 -2.74 12.77
CA LEU A 130 16.33 -1.98 11.63
C LEU A 130 17.69 -1.32 11.92
N VAL A 131 17.95 -0.90 13.17
CA VAL A 131 19.27 -0.37 13.56
C VAL A 131 20.30 -1.48 13.70
N GLU A 132 19.90 -2.64 14.22
CA GLU A 132 20.79 -3.77 14.49
C GLU A 132 21.16 -4.55 13.22
N HIS A 133 20.21 -4.74 12.31
CA HIS A 133 20.35 -5.59 11.12
C HIS A 133 20.29 -4.81 9.78
N ASP A 134 20.23 -3.48 9.83
CA ASP A 134 20.01 -2.61 8.66
C ASP A 134 18.82 -3.09 7.82
N LYS A 135 18.95 -3.26 6.50
CA LYS A 135 17.84 -3.68 5.60
C LYS A 135 17.76 -5.19 5.42
N ASP A 136 18.31 -5.98 6.34
CA ASP A 136 18.08 -7.41 6.35
C ASP A 136 16.67 -7.71 6.89
N PHE A 137 15.69 -7.68 5.98
CA PHE A 137 14.29 -7.91 6.33
C PHE A 137 13.99 -9.34 6.76
N GLN A 138 14.85 -10.32 6.44
CA GLN A 138 14.72 -11.68 6.98
C GLN A 138 15.01 -11.67 8.48
N GLN A 139 16.11 -11.03 8.89
CA GLN A 139 16.47 -10.94 10.31
C GLN A 139 15.49 -10.07 11.10
N ILE A 140 15.03 -8.96 10.52
CA ILE A 140 13.97 -8.13 11.13
C ILE A 140 12.69 -8.95 11.35
N HIS A 141 12.27 -9.71 10.35
CA HIS A 141 11.13 -10.63 10.47
C HIS A 141 11.34 -11.65 11.59
N ASN A 142 12.52 -12.28 11.66
CA ASN A 142 12.85 -13.28 12.69
C ASN A 142 12.81 -12.71 14.12
N VAL A 143 13.19 -11.44 14.29
CA VAL A 143 13.11 -10.73 15.58
C VAL A 143 11.67 -10.36 15.93
N MET A 144 10.86 -9.97 14.94
CA MET A 144 9.47 -9.56 15.17
C MET A 144 8.51 -10.73 15.37
N GLN A 145 8.61 -11.75 14.53
CA GLN A 145 7.74 -12.94 14.44
C GLN A 145 6.24 -12.68 14.17
N THR A 146 5.75 -11.45 14.34
CA THR A 146 4.32 -11.09 14.18
C THR A 146 3.95 -10.56 12.79
N LYS A 147 4.94 -10.17 11.98
CA LYS A 147 4.75 -9.53 10.66
C LYS A 147 5.55 -10.26 9.61
N SER A 148 5.00 -10.43 8.41
CA SER A 148 5.71 -11.05 7.29
C SER A 148 6.83 -10.15 6.76
N ILE A 149 7.74 -10.74 5.98
CA ILE A 149 8.82 -9.98 5.32
C ILE A 149 8.25 -8.89 4.42
N ALA A 150 7.16 -9.18 3.69
CA ALA A 150 6.51 -8.21 2.81
C ALA A 150 5.96 -7.01 3.60
N GLN A 151 5.28 -7.27 4.72
CA GLN A 151 4.76 -6.22 5.61
C GLN A 151 5.89 -5.36 6.20
N CYS A 152 7.01 -5.99 6.60
CA CYS A 152 8.20 -5.29 7.08
C CYS A 152 8.82 -4.37 6.01
N VAL A 153 8.92 -4.85 4.77
CA VAL A 153 9.41 -4.07 3.63
C VAL A 153 8.49 -2.90 3.33
N GLU A 154 7.18 -3.14 3.30
CA GLU A 154 6.18 -2.10 3.07
C GLU A 154 6.26 -1.02 4.15
N TYR A 155 6.25 -1.43 5.43
CA TYR A 155 6.35 -0.50 6.55
C TYR A 155 7.60 0.38 6.49
N TYR A 156 8.75 -0.19 6.10
CA TYR A 156 9.98 0.58 5.87
C TYR A 156 9.78 1.69 4.82
N TYR A 157 9.20 1.36 3.66
CA TYR A 157 9.03 2.33 2.59
C TYR A 157 7.96 3.37 2.90
N ASN A 158 6.87 2.97 3.57
CA ASN A 158 5.85 3.90 4.07
C ASN A 158 6.47 4.89 5.07
N MET A 159 7.20 4.40 6.08
CA MET A 159 7.90 5.26 7.05
C MET A 159 8.93 6.18 6.39
N LYS A 160 9.69 5.67 5.41
CA LYS A 160 10.70 6.45 4.67
C LYS A 160 10.07 7.57 3.85
N LYS A 161 8.89 7.33 3.25
CA LYS A 161 8.14 8.29 2.44
C LYS A 161 7.62 9.48 3.27
N LEU A 162 7.25 9.25 4.53
CA LEU A 162 6.68 10.27 5.41
C LEU A 162 7.63 11.44 5.77
N LYS A 163 8.91 11.46 5.34
CA LYS A 163 9.95 12.51 5.52
C LYS A 163 10.20 13.02 6.97
N LYS A 164 9.34 12.75 7.95
CA LYS A 164 9.46 13.16 9.36
C LYS A 164 10.41 12.27 10.19
N PHE A 165 10.98 11.21 9.62
CA PHE A 165 11.99 10.39 10.32
C PHE A 165 13.46 10.75 10.00
N LYS A 166 13.73 11.72 9.11
CA LYS A 166 15.12 12.22 8.90
C LYS A 166 15.68 12.97 10.12
N GLN A 167 14.85 13.36 11.08
CA GLN A 167 15.29 13.96 12.35
C GLN A 167 15.48 12.94 13.49
N CYS A 168 14.75 11.81 13.51
CA CYS A 168 14.88 10.80 14.58
C CYS A 168 16.16 9.96 14.47
N VAL A 169 16.56 9.51 13.27
CA VAL A 169 17.77 8.66 13.12
C VAL A 169 19.05 9.44 13.46
N ARG A 170 19.05 10.77 13.30
CA ARG A 170 20.18 11.62 13.71
C ARG A 170 20.18 11.97 15.20
N ALA A 171 19.03 11.92 15.87
CA ALA A 171 18.93 12.21 17.30
C ALA A 171 19.31 11.02 18.19
N SER A 172 19.16 9.79 17.70
CA SER A 172 19.57 8.58 18.43
C SER A 172 21.08 8.32 18.46
N ASN A 173 21.88 8.97 17.60
CA ASN A 173 23.35 8.85 17.60
C ASN A 173 24.08 9.97 18.40
N LYS A 174 23.35 10.76 19.20
CA LYS A 174 23.93 11.88 19.96
C LYS A 174 23.53 11.95 21.44
N LYS A 175 22.92 10.90 22.00
CA LYS A 175 22.48 10.86 23.40
C LYS A 175 22.97 9.62 24.16
N ASP A 176 24.26 9.30 24.00
CA ASP A 176 24.96 8.35 24.89
C ASP A 176 25.87 9.05 25.91
N GLU A 177 25.67 10.35 26.17
CA GLU A 177 26.22 11.01 27.36
C GLU A 177 25.16 11.95 27.99
N GLY A 178 24.69 11.59 29.19
CA GLY A 178 23.89 12.48 30.05
C GLY A 178 22.38 12.25 29.99
N GLY A 179 21.83 11.70 31.06
CA GLY A 179 20.42 11.33 31.18
C GLY A 179 19.44 12.50 31.13
N GLU A 180 18.33 12.29 30.44
CA GLU A 180 16.96 12.70 30.81
C GLU A 180 15.99 12.09 29.79
N ILE A 181 15.05 11.28 30.27
CA ILE A 181 13.99 10.68 29.45
C ILE A 181 12.98 11.78 29.16
N SER A 182 13.15 12.50 28.04
CA SER A 182 12.11 13.40 27.56
C SER A 182 11.03 12.57 26.86
N ALA A 183 9.98 12.23 27.60
CA ALA A 183 8.71 11.77 27.06
C ALA A 183 8.23 12.75 25.98
N PHE A 184 8.18 12.33 24.72
CA PHE A 184 7.61 13.15 23.65
C PHE A 184 6.25 12.62 23.23
N LYS A 185 5.26 13.47 23.51
CA LYS A 185 3.82 13.32 23.30
C LYS A 185 3.52 13.07 21.82
N PHE A 186 2.72 12.03 21.58
CA PHE A 186 1.87 11.93 20.40
C PHE A 186 0.73 12.94 20.62
N SER A 187 0.60 13.94 19.76
CA SER A 187 -0.45 14.95 19.92
C SER A 187 -1.83 14.30 19.80
N GLU A 188 -2.50 14.14 20.93
CA GLU A 188 -3.95 14.23 21.00
C GLU A 188 -4.34 15.70 20.77
N GLU A 189 -5.04 15.99 19.69
CA GLU A 189 -5.85 17.22 19.60
C GLU A 189 -7.32 16.83 19.75
N HIS A 190 -7.77 16.75 21.00
CA HIS A 190 -9.03 17.35 21.43
C HIS A 190 -8.71 18.80 21.77
N LYS A 191 -9.43 19.85 21.36
CA LYS A 191 -10.83 20.25 21.69
C LYS A 191 -10.93 21.75 21.24
N PRO A 192 -12.08 22.45 21.23
CA PRO A 192 -13.43 22.07 21.61
C PRO A 192 -14.49 22.05 20.51
#